data_AF-A0A251L421-F1
#
_entry.id   AF-A0A251L421-F1
#
_cell.length_a   1.000
_cell.length_b   1.000
_cell.length_c   1.000
_cell.angle_alpha   90.00
_cell.angle_beta   90.00
_cell.angle_gamma   90.00
#
_symmetry.space_group_name_H-M   'P 1'
#
loop_
_entity.id
_entity.type
_entity.pdbx_description
1 polymer ?
#
loop_
_entity_poly.entity_id
_entity_poly.type
_entity_poly.pdbx_seq_one_letter_code
_entity_poly.pdbx_strand_id
1 'polypeptide(L)'
;MASSSSTISRAEILCLYRSLLRTARQFCDYNIREYTKRRTVDAFRENLNLSDPSSIAAAFSDGKAQLAVAKRQATVYSLYAPKIKSVMETNSFSSLSN
;
A
#
# COMPACT_ATOMS: atom_id res chain seq x y z
N MET A 1 19.18 -28.63 -8.74
CA MET A 1 19.03 -27.16 -8.71
C MET A 1 18.13 -26.70 -9.85
N ALA A 2 16.81 -26.75 -9.67
CA ALA A 2 15.86 -26.20 -10.64
C ALA A 2 14.92 -25.26 -9.88
N SER A 3 15.32 -23.99 -9.76
CA SER A 3 14.41 -22.94 -9.31
C SER A 3 13.44 -22.70 -10.47
N SER A 4 12.21 -23.19 -10.31
CA SER A 4 11.11 -22.87 -11.20
C SER A 4 10.98 -21.35 -11.29
N SER A 5 11.36 -20.76 -12.43
CA SER A 5 11.08 -19.37 -12.76
C SER A 5 9.57 -19.22 -12.96
N SER A 6 8.84 -19.15 -11.85
CA SER A 6 7.42 -18.78 -11.85
C SER A 6 7.34 -17.34 -12.34
N THR A 7 7.00 -17.18 -13.62
CA THR A 7 6.70 -15.88 -14.21
C THR A 7 5.62 -15.21 -13.37
N ILE A 8 5.95 -14.09 -12.73
CA ILE A 8 4.99 -13.35 -11.90
C ILE A 8 3.86 -12.90 -12.80
N SER A 9 2.64 -13.34 -12.47
CA SER A 9 1.47 -13.06 -13.27
C SER A 9 0.96 -11.64 -13.00
N ARG A 10 0.29 -11.05 -14.00
CA ARG A 10 -0.42 -9.77 -13.83
C ARG A 10 -1.42 -9.83 -12.67
N ALA A 11 -2.06 -10.98 -12.45
CA ALA A 11 -3.00 -11.17 -11.35
C ALA A 11 -2.32 -11.01 -9.99
N GLU A 12 -1.15 -11.62 -9.80
CA GLU A 12 -0.37 -11.48 -8.57
C GLU A 12 0.08 -10.05 -8.30
N ILE A 13 0.52 -9.33 -9.34
CA ILE A 13 0.90 -7.91 -9.24
C ILE A 13 -0.30 -7.07 -8.78
N LEU A 14 -1.48 -7.28 -9.37
CA LEU A 14 -2.69 -6.58 -8.97
C LEU A 14 -3.17 -6.98 -7.56
N CYS A 15 -2.99 -8.24 -7.16
CA CYS A 15 -3.26 -8.68 -5.80
C CYS A 15 -2.36 -7.98 -4.78
N LEU A 16 -1.06 -7.84 -5.09
CA LEU A 16 -0.11 -7.09 -4.26
C LEU A 16 -0.51 -5.61 -4.14
N TYR A 17 -0.83 -4.97 -5.27
CA TYR A 17 -1.30 -3.58 -5.29
C TYR A 17 -2.53 -3.36 -4.39
N ARG A 18 -3.56 -4.20 -4.55
CA ARG A 18 -4.78 -4.12 -3.73
C ARG A 18 -4.50 -4.39 -2.26
N SER A 19 -3.56 -5.28 -1.96
CA SER A 19 -3.15 -5.59 -0.58
C SER A 19 -2.49 -4.37 0.08
N LEU A 20 -1.56 -3.71 -0.61
CA LEU A 20 -0.93 -2.46 -0.14
C LEU A 20 -1.98 -1.36 0.09
N LEU A 21 -2.91 -1.15 -0.85
CA LEU A 21 -3.99 -0.16 -0.67
C LEU A 21 -4.97 -0.52 0.45
N ARG A 22 -5.14 -1.81 0.76
CA ARG A 22 -5.96 -2.25 1.89
C ARG A 22 -5.24 -1.98 3.21
N THR A 23 -3.95 -2.28 3.29
CA THR A 23 -3.13 -1.98 4.46
C THR A 23 -3.01 -0.47 4.68
N ALA A 24 -2.89 0.33 3.62
CA ALA A 24 -2.90 1.80 3.73
C ALA A 24 -4.14 2.31 4.48
N ARG A 25 -5.33 1.73 4.22
CA ARG A 25 -6.58 2.09 4.89
C ARG A 25 -6.65 1.71 6.38
N GLN A 26 -5.76 0.83 6.84
CA GLN A 26 -5.71 0.41 8.25
C GLN A 26 -4.98 1.44 9.13
N PHE A 27 -4.25 2.38 8.55
CA PHE A 27 -3.60 3.44 9.32
C PHE A 27 -4.62 4.43 9.87
N CYS A 28 -4.61 4.58 11.19
CA CYS A 28 -5.47 5.50 11.94
C CYS A 28 -5.13 6.96 11.63
N ASP A 29 -3.83 7.24 11.46
CA ASP A 29 -3.32 8.57 11.14
C ASP A 29 -3.59 8.94 9.67
N TYR A 30 -4.21 10.11 9.45
CA TYR A 30 -4.53 10.64 8.13
C TYR A 30 -3.30 10.73 7.22
N ASN A 31 -2.21 11.32 7.71
CA ASN A 31 -1.03 11.60 6.91
C ASN A 31 -0.38 10.30 6.46
N ILE A 32 -0.27 9.33 7.37
CA ILE A 32 0.34 8.03 7.06
C ILE A 32 -0.53 7.22 6.10
N ARG A 33 -1.85 7.25 6.28
CA ARG A 33 -2.80 6.60 5.36
C ARG A 33 -2.70 7.17 3.95
N GLU A 34 -2.78 8.49 3.80
CA GLU A 34 -2.73 9.12 2.48
C GLU A 34 -1.33 9.04 1.85
N TYR A 35 -0.27 9.17 2.63
CA TYR A 35 1.10 8.94 2.16
C TYR A 35 1.29 7.53 1.64
N THR A 36 0.90 6.52 2.41
CA THR A 36 1.08 5.10 2.02
C THR A 36 0.29 4.78 0.75
N LYS A 37 -0.94 5.31 0.65
CA LYS A 37 -1.78 5.18 -0.55
C LYS A 37 -1.10 5.82 -1.77
N ARG A 38 -0.67 7.09 -1.65
CA ARG A 38 0.00 7.82 -2.75
C ARG A 38 1.28 7.12 -3.17
N ARG A 39 2.16 6.80 -2.22
CA ARG A 39 3.42 6.10 -2.49
C ARG A 39 3.21 4.75 -3.18
N THR A 40 2.16 4.00 -2.79
CA THR A 40 1.78 2.76 -3.47
C THR A 40 1.37 3.02 -4.92
N VAL A 41 0.53 4.01 -5.18
CA VAL A 41 0.11 4.34 -6.56
C VAL A 41 1.29 4.80 -7.40
N ASP A 42 2.12 5.69 -6.87
CA ASP A 42 3.28 6.25 -7.57
C ASP A 42 4.27 5.13 -7.93
N ALA A 43 4.60 4.24 -6.98
CA ALA A 43 5.51 3.11 -7.23
C ALA A 43 5.00 2.20 -8.36
N PHE A 44 3.71 1.88 -8.39
CA PHE A 44 3.16 1.01 -9.44
C PHE A 44 3.08 1.71 -10.81
N ARG A 45 2.94 3.04 -10.83
CA ARG A 45 3.01 3.84 -12.07
C ARG A 45 4.43 3.95 -12.60
N GLU A 46 5.40 4.19 -11.72
CA GLU A 46 6.83 4.23 -12.05
C GLU A 46 7.29 2.91 -12.70
N ASN A 47 6.79 1.77 -12.21
CA ASN A 47 7.15 0.44 -12.69
C ASN A 47 6.24 -0.11 -13.80
N LEU A 48 5.30 0.68 -14.33
CA LEU A 48 4.27 0.20 -15.27
C LEU A 48 4.85 -0.31 -16.59
N ASN A 49 5.94 0.28 -17.05
CA ASN A 49 6.57 -0.04 -18.34
C ASN A 49 7.76 -1.02 -18.20
N LEU A 50 7.96 -1.63 -17.03
CA LEU A 50 8.98 -2.65 -16.87
C LEU A 50 8.68 -3.85 -17.76
N SER A 51 9.63 -4.19 -18.62
CA SER A 51 9.52 -5.30 -19.57
C SER A 51 10.49 -6.44 -19.26
N ASP A 52 11.56 -6.15 -18.52
CA ASP A 52 12.56 -7.13 -18.12
C ASP A 52 12.05 -8.03 -16.98
N PRO A 53 12.00 -9.37 -17.16
CA PRO A 53 11.50 -10.28 -16.14
C PRO A 53 12.25 -10.22 -14.81
N SER A 54 13.58 -10.02 -14.82
CA SER A 54 14.36 -9.86 -13.58
C SER A 54 13.99 -8.61 -12.81
N SER A 55 13.81 -7.49 -13.52
CA SER A 55 13.38 -6.22 -12.93
C SER A 55 11.97 -6.31 -12.35
N ILE A 56 11.04 -6.99 -13.04
CA ILE A 56 9.69 -7.25 -12.53
C ILE A 56 9.77 -8.09 -11.25
N ALA A 57 10.62 -9.13 -11.21
CA ALA A 57 10.79 -9.97 -10.04
C ALA A 57 11.38 -9.21 -8.85
N ALA A 58 12.37 -8.36 -9.09
CA ALA A 58 12.96 -7.50 -8.07
C ALA A 58 11.91 -6.52 -7.50
N ALA A 59 11.18 -5.80 -8.36
CA ALA A 59 10.15 -4.86 -7.95
C ALA A 59 9.00 -5.54 -7.19
N PHE A 60 8.59 -6.74 -7.62
CA PHE A 60 7.55 -7.52 -6.94
C PHE A 60 8.02 -8.02 -5.56
N SER A 61 9.28 -8.45 -5.45
CA SER A 61 9.88 -8.85 -4.18
C SER A 61 9.98 -7.68 -3.20
N ASP A 62 10.45 -6.52 -3.67
CA ASP A 62 10.46 -5.30 -2.86
C ASP A 62 9.04 -4.92 -2.41
N GLY A 63 8.06 -4.91 -3.32
CA GLY A 63 6.67 -4.63 -2.97
C GLY A 63 6.10 -5.58 -1.91
N LYS A 64 6.47 -6.87 -1.93
CA LYS A 64 6.12 -7.83 -0.85
C LYS A 64 6.78 -7.47 0.48
N ALA A 65 8.05 -7.09 0.47
CA ALA A 65 8.76 -6.64 1.66
C ALA A 65 8.12 -5.37 2.24
N GLN A 66 7.79 -4.39 1.40
CA GLN A 66 7.08 -3.18 1.79
C GLN A 66 5.69 -3.48 2.36
N LEU A 67 4.95 -4.43 1.80
CA LEU A 67 3.66 -4.86 2.35
C LEU A 67 3.81 -5.44 3.76
N ALA A 68 4.85 -6.25 4.00
CA ALA A 68 5.12 -6.79 5.34
C ALA A 68 5.45 -5.68 6.35
N VAL A 69 6.25 -4.69 5.94
CA VAL A 69 6.55 -3.50 6.76
C VAL A 69 5.27 -2.71 7.05
N ALA A 70 4.48 -2.39 6.03
CA ALA A 70 3.25 -1.62 6.17
C ALA A 70 2.25 -2.30 7.11
N LYS A 71 2.12 -3.63 7.05
CA LYS A 71 1.25 -4.38 7.97
C LYS A 71 1.71 -4.27 9.42
N ARG A 72 3.01 -4.42 9.69
CA ARG A 72 3.56 -4.24 11.05
C ARG A 72 3.34 -2.83 11.55
N GLN A 73 3.59 -1.84 10.70
CA GLN A 73 3.39 -0.44 11.06
C GLN A 73 1.91 -0.14 11.33
N ALA A 74 0.97 -0.67 10.54
CA ALA A 74 -0.45 -0.49 10.81
C ALA A 74 -0.84 -0.99 12.22
N THR A 75 -0.27 -2.11 12.68
CA THR A 75 -0.45 -2.59 14.05
C THR A 75 0.14 -1.62 15.08
N VAL A 76 1.37 -1.15 14.89
CA VAL A 76 2.02 -0.21 15.83
C VAL A 76 1.22 1.09 15.94
N TYR A 77 0.79 1.67 14.80
CA TYR A 77 -0.02 2.88 14.79
C TYR A 77 -1.38 2.69 15.47
N SER A 78 -1.96 1.48 15.37
CA SER A 78 -3.19 1.15 16.10
C SER A 78 -2.99 1.11 17.61
N LEU A 79 -1.83 0.70 18.10
CA LEU A 79 -1.53 0.63 19.54
C LEU A 79 -1.35 2.03 20.16
N TYR A 80 -0.85 2.98 19.37
CA TYR A 80 -0.58 4.35 19.79
C TYR A 80 -1.51 5.37 19.12
N ALA A 81 -2.70 4.94 18.71
CA ALA A 81 -3.63 5.79 17.99
C ALA A 81 -4.07 6.98 18.87
N PRO A 82 -3.97 8.23 18.36
CA PRO A 82 -4.42 9.39 19.11
C PRO A 82 -5.95 9.34 19.31
N LYS A 83 -6.40 9.75 20.50
CA LYS A 83 -7.85 9.80 20.83
C LYS A 83 -8.62 10.80 19.99
N ILE A 84 -7.94 11.83 19.48
CA ILE A 84 -8.51 12.91 18.67
C ILE A 84 -8.08 12.68 17.22
N LYS A 85 -9.04 12.72 16.30
CA LYS A 85 -8.77 12.63 14.86
C LYS A 85 -8.13 13.91 14.34
N SER A 86 -7.33 13.80 13.28
CA SER A 86 -6.73 14.96 12.61
C SER A 86 -7.83 15.91 12.10
N VAL A 87 -7.56 17.22 12.13
CA VAL A 87 -8.46 18.26 11.55
C VAL A 87 -8.75 18.00 10.07
N MET A 88 -7.83 17.34 9.36
CA MET A 88 -8.07 16.91 7.97
C MET A 88 -9.21 15.89 7.83
N GLU A 89 -9.62 15.24 8.93
CA GLU A 89 -10.75 14.30 8.97
C GLU A 89 -12.03 14.91 9.56
N THR A 90 -11.97 16.10 10.16
CA THR A 90 -13.12 16.70 10.86
C THR A 90 -14.16 17.31 9.90
N ASN A 91 -13.77 17.59 8.65
CA ASN A 91 -14.64 18.25 7.66
C ASN A 91 -15.51 17.29 6.82
N SER A 92 -15.59 16.00 7.15
CA SER A 92 -16.52 15.06 6.50
C SER A 92 -17.98 15.19 6.99
N PHE A 93 -18.32 16.24 7.76
CA PHE A 93 -19.60 16.43 8.44
C PHE A 93 -20.56 17.46 7.80
N SER A 94 -20.41 17.79 6.52
CA SER A 94 -21.29 18.79 5.86
C SER A 94 -21.88 18.34 4.51
N SER A 95 -22.16 17.04 4.34
CA SER A 95 -22.89 16.55 3.15
C SER A 95 -24.21 15.84 3.47
N LEU A 96 -24.80 16.12 4.64
CA LEU A 96 -26.18 15.73 4.98
C LEU A 96 -27.00 16.99 5.30
N SER A 97 -27.17 17.83 4.28
CA SER A 97 -28.17 18.89 4.28
C SER A 97 -28.44 19.31 2.83
N ASN A 98 -29.35 18.58 2.19
CA ASN A 98 -30.40 19.07 1.28
C ASN A 98 -31.36 17.92 0.98
#